data_AF-A0A951C8H0-F1
#
_entry.id   AF-A0A951C8H0-F1
#
_cell.length_a   1.000
_cell.length_b   1.000
_cell.length_c   1.000
_cell.angle_alpha   90.00
_cell.angle_beta   90.00
_cell.angle_gamma   90.00
#
_symmetry.space_group_name_H-M   'P 1'
#
loop_
_entity.id
_entity.type
_entity.pdbx_description
1 polymer ?
#
loop_
_entity_poly.entity_id
_entity_poly.type
_entity_poly.pdbx_seq_one_letter_code
_entity_poly.pdbx_strand_id
1 'polypeptide(L)'
;MPFDLMKTSLIGLPFLFGLVGATVGVAVLACWPGRRRWRRALLAAGAVVLGLASTAAWINAYFAYMPSVGAVLGQRARDQVSPTALRKRMQLIATATASHPVAAAAAPVVKVSHPAPPRVAPARVRGVVERVTIPGTVSGFRARAAQVYLPPAWFAHPRPRLPVIELLHGTPGAPEDWTRAGLADVTADRWAAAHAGVA
;
A
#
# COMPACT_ATOMS: atom_id res chain seq x y z
N MET A 1 -12.65 5.25 5.03
CA MET A 1 -11.26 4.72 4.99
C MET A 1 -10.75 4.69 3.55
N PRO A 2 -9.44 4.86 3.26
CA PRO A 2 -8.93 4.90 1.87
C PRO A 2 -9.18 3.60 1.08
N PHE A 3 -9.49 2.50 1.75
CA PHE A 3 -9.84 1.21 1.14
C PHE A 3 -11.33 1.08 0.76
N ASP A 4 -12.22 1.94 1.26
CA ASP A 4 -13.67 1.85 0.94
C ASP A 4 -13.98 2.16 -0.53
N LEU A 5 -13.06 2.83 -1.23
CA LEU A 5 -13.21 3.29 -2.61
C LEU A 5 -12.48 2.42 -3.64
N MET A 6 -11.81 1.34 -3.21
CA MET A 6 -11.13 0.43 -4.14
C MET A 6 -12.09 -0.70 -4.54
N LYS A 7 -12.36 -0.85 -5.84
CA LYS A 7 -13.19 -1.94 -6.40
C LYS A 7 -12.73 -3.35 -6.03
N THR A 8 -11.51 -3.49 -5.51
CA THR A 8 -10.85 -4.75 -5.11
C THR A 8 -10.60 -4.86 -3.59
N SER A 9 -11.28 -4.04 -2.79
CA SER A 9 -11.16 -4.04 -1.32
C SER A 9 -11.86 -5.26 -0.71
N LEU A 10 -11.18 -5.95 0.20
CA LEU A 10 -11.71 -7.09 0.97
C LEU A 10 -12.15 -6.69 2.39
N ILE A 11 -12.12 -5.38 2.68
CA ILE A 11 -12.48 -4.82 3.99
C ILE A 11 -13.51 -3.69 3.88
N GLY A 12 -13.95 -3.37 2.66
CA GLY A 12 -14.97 -2.34 2.44
C GLY A 12 -16.35 -2.79 2.91
N LEU A 13 -17.14 -1.85 3.44
CA LEU A 13 -18.50 -2.14 3.94
C LEU A 13 -19.38 -2.90 2.92
N PRO A 14 -19.40 -2.57 1.62
CA PRO A 14 -20.21 -3.32 0.65
C PRO A 14 -19.80 -4.80 0.56
N PHE A 15 -18.50 -5.09 0.65
CA PHE A 15 -17.99 -6.46 0.62
C PHE A 15 -18.38 -7.22 1.89
N LEU A 16 -18.19 -6.61 3.05
CA LEU A 16 -18.51 -7.23 4.35
C LEU A 16 -20.01 -7.52 4.48
N PHE A 17 -20.87 -6.52 4.22
CA PHE A 17 -22.31 -6.70 4.30
C PHE A 17 -22.85 -7.59 3.18
N GLY A 18 -22.24 -7.56 1.99
CA GLY A 18 -22.57 -8.49 0.91
C GLY A 18 -22.34 -9.96 1.30
N LEU A 19 -21.24 -10.26 1.99
CA LEU A 19 -20.92 -11.62 2.44
C LEU A 19 -21.86 -12.10 3.55
N VAL A 20 -22.22 -11.21 4.49
CA VAL A 20 -23.25 -11.49 5.50
C VAL A 20 -24.61 -11.73 4.84
N GLY A 21 -25.01 -10.86 3.91
CA GLY A 21 -26.27 -11.01 3.17
C GLY A 21 -26.34 -12.31 2.37
N ALA A 22 -25.24 -12.70 1.71
CA ALA A 22 -25.14 -13.97 1.00
C ALA A 22 -25.25 -15.17 1.96
N THR A 23 -24.59 -15.10 3.12
CA THR A 23 -24.68 -16.13 4.17
C THR A 23 -26.13 -16.33 4.63
N VAL A 24 -26.81 -15.23 4.98
CA VAL A 24 -28.22 -15.25 5.40
C VAL A 24 -29.12 -15.77 4.29
N GLY A 25 -28.94 -15.29 3.05
CA GLY A 25 -29.72 -15.72 1.89
C GLY A 25 -29.61 -17.22 1.63
N VAL A 26 -28.39 -17.77 1.65
CA VAL A 26 -28.16 -19.21 1.45
C VAL A 26 -28.73 -20.04 2.61
N ALA A 27 -28.61 -19.56 3.85
CA ALA A 27 -29.21 -20.21 5.01
C ALA A 27 -30.75 -20.26 4.92
N VAL A 28 -31.38 -19.16 4.52
CA VAL A 28 -32.84 -19.10 4.29
C VAL A 28 -33.26 -20.08 3.18
N LEU A 29 -32.51 -20.15 2.08
CA LEU A 29 -32.79 -21.10 1.00
C LEU A 29 -32.63 -22.57 1.44
N ALA A 30 -31.69 -22.86 2.34
CA ALA A 30 -31.51 -24.20 2.91
C ALA A 30 -32.73 -24.62 3.76
N CYS A 31 -33.31 -23.68 4.49
CA CYS A 31 -34.49 -23.89 5.36
C CYS A 31 -35.82 -23.94 4.58
N TRP A 32 -35.85 -23.56 3.30
CA TRP A 32 -37.10 -23.49 2.54
C TRP A 32 -37.78 -24.87 2.37
N PRO A 33 -39.10 -24.98 2.58
CA PRO A 33 -39.85 -26.23 2.40
C PRO A 33 -39.79 -26.76 0.95
N GLY A 34 -39.95 -28.07 0.75
CA GLY A 34 -40.03 -28.66 -0.60
C GLY A 34 -38.70 -28.99 -1.31
N ARG A 35 -37.53 -28.70 -0.73
CA ARG A 35 -36.22 -29.10 -1.31
C ARG A 35 -35.83 -30.53 -0.93
N ARG A 36 -35.20 -31.26 -1.86
CA ARG A 36 -34.59 -32.59 -1.60
C ARG A 36 -33.52 -32.48 -0.50
N ARG A 37 -33.44 -33.49 0.38
CA ARG A 37 -32.54 -33.50 1.56
C ARG A 37 -31.07 -33.20 1.20
N TRP A 38 -30.53 -33.78 0.13
CA TRP A 38 -29.15 -33.52 -0.29
C TRP A 38 -28.91 -32.07 -0.72
N ARG A 39 -29.88 -31.43 -1.40
CA ARG A 39 -29.77 -30.01 -1.78
C ARG A 39 -29.76 -29.10 -0.56
N ARG A 40 -30.56 -29.43 0.47
CA ARG A 40 -30.53 -28.71 1.75
C ARG A 40 -29.18 -28.86 2.45
N ALA A 41 -28.63 -30.07 2.49
CA ALA A 41 -27.32 -30.32 3.08
C ALA A 41 -26.21 -29.52 2.37
N LEU A 42 -26.21 -29.49 1.03
CA LEU A 42 -25.25 -28.67 0.27
C LEU A 42 -25.40 -27.17 0.55
N LEU A 43 -26.64 -26.65 0.61
CA LEU A 43 -26.88 -25.24 0.93
C LEU A 43 -26.47 -24.90 2.36
N ALA A 44 -26.76 -25.77 3.34
CA ALA A 44 -26.34 -25.59 4.72
C ALA A 44 -24.82 -25.58 4.85
N ALA A 45 -24.12 -26.52 4.19
CA ALA A 45 -22.66 -26.52 4.13
C ALA A 45 -22.12 -25.22 3.50
N GLY A 46 -22.74 -24.75 2.41
CA GLY A 46 -22.41 -23.46 1.79
C GLY A 46 -22.60 -22.28 2.72
N ALA A 47 -23.69 -22.23 3.50
CA ALA A 47 -23.94 -21.18 4.49
C ALA A 47 -22.87 -21.19 5.59
N VAL A 48 -22.45 -22.37 6.08
CA VAL A 48 -21.36 -22.49 7.06
C VAL A 48 -20.05 -21.93 6.50
N VAL A 49 -19.69 -22.28 5.27
CA VAL A 49 -18.47 -21.78 4.61
C VAL A 49 -18.53 -20.26 4.44
N LEU A 50 -19.65 -19.70 3.98
CA LEU A 50 -19.84 -18.26 3.84
C LEU A 50 -19.82 -17.53 5.19
N GLY A 51 -20.35 -18.15 6.24
CA GLY A 51 -20.30 -17.62 7.60
C GLY A 51 -18.87 -17.51 8.12
N LEU A 52 -18.08 -18.58 7.98
CA LEU A 52 -16.65 -18.57 8.33
C LEU A 52 -15.88 -17.51 7.52
N ALA A 53 -16.16 -17.40 6.22
CA ALA A 53 -15.57 -16.37 5.37
C ALA A 53 -15.97 -14.95 5.83
N SER A 54 -17.22 -14.74 6.27
CA SER A 54 -17.68 -13.47 6.85
C SER A 54 -16.90 -13.12 8.10
N THR A 55 -16.75 -14.06 9.04
CA THR A 55 -15.97 -13.86 10.26
C THR A 55 -14.51 -13.51 9.93
N ALA A 56 -13.89 -14.25 9.01
CA ALA A 56 -12.53 -13.98 8.57
C ALA A 56 -12.39 -12.59 7.92
N ALA A 57 -13.37 -12.17 7.11
CA ALA A 57 -13.38 -10.85 6.48
C ALA A 57 -13.50 -9.71 7.49
N TRP A 58 -14.31 -9.87 8.55
CA TRP A 58 -14.42 -8.89 9.63
C TRP A 58 -13.14 -8.80 10.48
N ILE A 59 -12.52 -9.92 10.81
CA ILE A 59 -11.20 -9.93 11.47
C ILE A 59 -10.17 -9.22 10.60
N ASN A 60 -10.17 -9.50 9.30
CA ASN A 60 -9.30 -8.85 8.34
C ASN A 60 -9.58 -7.34 8.22
N ALA A 61 -10.84 -6.91 8.34
CA ALA A 61 -11.20 -5.49 8.36
C ALA A 61 -10.66 -4.76 9.59
N TYR A 62 -10.55 -5.46 10.72
CA TYR A 62 -9.96 -4.90 11.93
C TYR A 62 -8.43 -4.78 11.82
N PHE A 63 -7.73 -5.85 11.42
CA PHE A 63 -6.26 -5.87 11.41
C PHE A 63 -5.61 -5.44 10.09
N ALA A 64 -6.37 -5.34 9.00
CA ALA A 64 -5.88 -5.07 7.65
C ALA A 64 -4.73 -6.00 7.19
N TYR A 65 -4.80 -7.30 7.53
CA TYR A 65 -3.78 -8.28 7.14
C TYR A 65 -3.74 -8.50 5.62
N MET A 66 -4.89 -8.55 4.96
CA MET A 66 -5.07 -8.73 3.51
C MET A 66 -6.19 -7.79 3.04
N PRO A 67 -5.97 -6.46 3.04
CA PRO A 67 -7.05 -5.49 2.85
C PRO A 67 -7.60 -5.45 1.42
N SER A 68 -6.92 -6.08 0.46
CA SER A 68 -7.31 -6.11 -0.95
C SER A 68 -6.97 -7.44 -1.60
N VAL A 69 -7.60 -7.71 -2.76
CA VAL A 69 -7.24 -8.85 -3.62
C VAL A 69 -5.75 -8.81 -3.99
N GLY A 70 -5.20 -7.62 -4.24
CA GLY A 70 -3.78 -7.43 -4.48
C GLY A 70 -2.92 -7.95 -3.32
N ALA A 71 -3.37 -7.76 -2.07
CA ALA A 71 -2.66 -8.26 -0.90
C ALA A 71 -2.66 -9.79 -0.79
N VAL A 72 -3.76 -10.43 -1.16
CA VAL A 72 -3.84 -11.90 -1.30
C VAL A 72 -2.85 -12.39 -2.35
N LEU A 73 -2.70 -11.65 -3.46
CA LEU A 73 -1.74 -11.92 -4.53
C LEU A 73 -0.30 -11.44 -4.22
N GLY A 74 -0.05 -10.98 -3.00
CA GLY A 74 1.30 -10.64 -2.52
C GLY A 74 1.71 -9.16 -2.62
N GLN A 75 0.82 -8.26 -3.08
CA GLN A 75 1.05 -6.83 -2.98
C GLN A 75 1.02 -6.38 -1.50
N ARG A 76 2.01 -5.59 -1.11
CA ARG A 76 2.25 -5.23 0.27
C ARG A 76 1.99 -3.77 0.58
N ALA A 77 1.92 -2.91 -0.44
CA ALA A 77 1.61 -1.48 -0.34
C ALA A 77 0.79 -1.03 -1.55
N ARG A 78 0.17 0.16 -1.48
CA ARG A 78 -0.74 0.66 -2.51
C ARG A 78 -0.06 0.89 -3.86
N ASP A 79 1.08 1.56 -3.83
CA ASP A 79 1.87 1.95 -5.01
C ASP A 79 3.19 1.16 -5.06
N GLN A 80 3.10 -0.15 -4.83
CA GLN A 80 4.27 -1.04 -4.83
C GLN A 80 4.90 -1.18 -6.23
N VAL A 81 6.22 -1.10 -6.29
CA VAL A 81 7.00 -1.26 -7.53
C VAL A 81 8.10 -2.31 -7.36
N SER A 82 8.46 -2.99 -8.47
CA SER A 82 9.64 -3.84 -8.49
C SER A 82 10.92 -2.99 -8.60
N PRO A 83 12.07 -3.51 -8.10
CA PRO A 83 13.35 -2.82 -8.24
C PRO A 83 13.71 -2.51 -9.71
N THR A 84 13.38 -3.44 -10.61
CA THR A 84 13.61 -3.26 -12.05
C THR A 84 12.74 -2.15 -12.64
N ALA A 85 11.46 -2.08 -12.25
CA ALA A 85 10.56 -1.02 -12.69
C ALA A 85 11.01 0.35 -12.14
N LEU A 86 11.46 0.41 -10.89
CA LEU A 86 11.99 1.64 -10.30
C LEU A 86 13.25 2.12 -11.03
N ARG A 87 14.22 1.24 -11.26
CA ARG A 87 15.45 1.57 -12.03
C ARG A 87 15.12 2.08 -13.43
N LYS A 88 14.23 1.39 -14.15
CA LYS A 88 13.78 1.82 -15.48
C LYS A 88 13.17 3.21 -15.46
N ARG A 89 12.33 3.52 -14.45
CA ARG A 89 11.77 4.86 -14.26
C ARG A 89 12.84 5.92 -14.00
N MET A 90 13.83 5.61 -13.18
CA MET A 90 14.94 6.54 -12.89
C MET A 90 15.78 6.83 -14.14
N GLN A 91 16.05 5.80 -14.95
CA GLN A 91 16.75 5.96 -16.23
C GLN A 91 15.96 6.87 -17.19
N LEU A 92 14.65 6.66 -17.31
CA LEU A 92 13.81 7.50 -18.17
C LEU A 92 13.84 8.98 -17.79
N ILE A 93 13.81 9.31 -16.49
CA ILE A 93 13.85 10.70 -16.05
C ILE A 93 15.25 11.31 -16.29
N ALA A 94 16.31 10.53 -16.06
CA ALA A 94 17.68 10.96 -16.37
C ALA A 94 17.85 11.26 -17.87
N THR A 95 17.36 10.38 -18.75
CA THR A 95 17.40 10.59 -20.21
C THR A 95 16.56 11.80 -20.63
N ALA A 96 15.36 11.96 -20.08
CA ALA A 96 14.50 13.11 -20.39
C ALA A 96 15.13 14.45 -19.97
N THR A 97 15.88 14.45 -18.86
CA THR A 97 16.60 15.64 -18.37
C THR A 97 17.85 15.92 -19.21
N ALA A 98 18.54 14.89 -19.70
CA ALA A 98 19.69 15.06 -20.59
C ALA A 98 19.32 15.72 -21.93
N SER A 99 18.09 15.53 -22.40
CA SER A 99 17.57 16.14 -23.63
C SER A 99 17.22 17.64 -23.51
N HIS A 100 17.20 18.21 -22.30
CA HIS A 100 16.95 19.63 -22.04
C HIS A 100 17.98 20.18 -21.02
N PRO A 101 19.09 20.80 -21.46
CA PRO A 101 20.10 21.30 -20.54
C PRO A 101 19.59 22.59 -19.85
N VAL A 102 19.01 22.45 -18.66
CA VAL A 102 18.81 23.60 -17.78
C VAL A 102 20.12 23.83 -17.03
N ALA A 103 20.81 24.93 -17.35
CA ALA A 103 22.06 25.33 -16.71
C ALA A 103 21.85 25.53 -15.20
N ALA A 104 22.39 24.61 -14.40
CA ALA A 104 22.37 24.69 -12.95
C ALA A 104 23.49 25.65 -12.47
N ALA A 105 23.15 26.91 -12.26
CA ALA A 105 24.02 27.85 -11.57
C ALA A 105 24.11 27.48 -10.08
N ALA A 106 25.32 27.14 -9.63
CA ALA A 106 25.63 26.85 -8.24
C ALA A 106 25.56 28.14 -7.40
N ALA A 107 24.61 28.21 -6.46
CA ALA A 107 24.57 29.25 -5.44
C ALA A 107 25.14 28.71 -4.11
N PRO A 108 25.87 29.52 -3.32
CA PRO A 108 26.55 29.07 -2.11
C PRO A 108 25.56 28.81 -0.97
N VAL A 109 25.87 27.82 -0.15
CA VAL A 109 25.07 27.37 0.99
C VAL A 109 25.14 28.40 2.13
N VAL A 110 24.03 29.09 2.40
CA VAL A 110 23.82 29.91 3.61
C VAL A 110 23.01 29.11 4.65
N LYS A 111 23.37 29.29 5.92
CA LYS A 111 22.76 28.67 7.12
C LYS A 111 21.23 28.85 7.18
N VAL A 112 20.60 27.85 7.80
CA VAL A 112 19.16 27.52 7.82
C VAL A 112 18.26 28.65 8.33
N SER A 113 17.54 29.26 7.40
CA SER A 113 16.15 29.71 7.57
C SER A 113 15.36 28.88 6.56
N HIS A 114 14.46 27.96 6.95
CA HIS A 114 13.77 27.05 6.00
C HIS A 114 13.06 27.86 4.90
N PRO A 115 13.64 28.02 3.70
CA PRO A 115 12.93 28.60 2.59
C PRO A 115 12.01 27.50 2.06
N ALA A 116 10.80 27.87 1.61
CA ALA A 116 9.99 26.93 0.85
C ALA A 116 10.87 26.29 -0.25
N PRO A 117 10.91 24.95 -0.38
CA PRO A 117 11.73 24.32 -1.40
C PRO A 117 11.33 24.89 -2.76
N PRO A 118 12.30 25.06 -3.69
CA PRO A 118 11.99 25.51 -5.04
C PRO A 118 10.87 24.64 -5.60
N ARG A 119 9.90 25.29 -6.25
CA ARG A 119 8.68 24.65 -6.77
C ARG A 119 9.05 23.77 -7.98
N VAL A 120 9.73 22.65 -7.71
CA VAL A 120 9.99 21.62 -8.71
C VAL A 120 8.70 20.82 -8.84
N ALA A 121 7.99 21.00 -9.95
CA ALA A 121 6.79 20.21 -10.20
C ALA A 121 7.16 18.73 -10.12
N PRO A 122 6.56 17.95 -9.20
CA PRO A 122 6.95 16.57 -9.04
C PRO A 122 6.55 15.79 -10.30
N ALA A 123 7.45 14.97 -10.82
CA ALA A 123 7.19 14.12 -11.99
C ALA A 123 6.05 13.10 -11.75
N ARG A 124 5.58 12.99 -10.50
CA ARG A 124 4.46 12.16 -10.07
C ARG A 124 3.57 12.89 -9.07
N VAL A 125 2.31 12.49 -9.03
CA VAL A 125 1.35 12.93 -8.01
C VAL A 125 1.45 12.09 -6.73
N ARG A 126 2.00 10.86 -6.82
CA ARG A 126 2.14 9.91 -5.70
C ARG A 126 3.52 9.28 -5.65
N GLY A 127 3.95 8.96 -4.45
CA GLY A 127 5.15 8.19 -4.19
C GLY A 127 5.03 6.74 -4.65
N VAL A 128 6.08 5.98 -4.37
CA VAL A 128 6.11 4.53 -4.64
C VAL A 128 6.72 3.80 -3.46
N VAL A 129 6.33 2.54 -3.27
CA VAL A 129 6.92 1.67 -2.25
C VAL A 129 7.73 0.56 -2.92
N GLU A 130 9.01 0.45 -2.58
CA GLU A 130 9.89 -0.63 -3.02
C GLU A 130 10.13 -1.61 -1.87
N ARG A 131 10.27 -2.90 -2.17
CA ARG A 131 10.82 -3.87 -1.21
C ARG A 131 12.31 -4.04 -1.44
N VAL A 132 13.09 -3.88 -0.38
CA VAL A 132 14.55 -3.93 -0.44
C VAL A 132 15.05 -4.95 0.58
N THR A 133 16.01 -5.78 0.16
CA THR A 133 16.74 -6.64 1.10
C THR A 133 17.97 -5.88 1.58
N ILE A 134 18.07 -5.69 2.89
CA ILE A 134 19.22 -5.03 3.52
C ILE A 134 20.14 -6.12 4.08
N PRO A 135 21.36 -6.28 3.56
CA PRO A 135 22.27 -7.32 4.04
C PRO A 135 22.79 -6.97 5.44
N GLY A 136 22.72 -7.93 6.37
CA GLY A 136 23.34 -7.83 7.69
C GLY A 136 24.84 -8.08 7.63
N THR A 137 25.60 -7.21 6.95
CA THR A 137 27.04 -7.39 6.71
C THR A 137 27.88 -7.44 7.98
N VAL A 138 27.45 -6.76 9.05
CA VAL A 138 28.13 -6.75 10.35
C VAL A 138 27.53 -7.78 11.31
N SER A 139 26.20 -7.77 11.49
CA SER A 139 25.54 -8.64 12.47
C SER A 139 25.35 -10.09 12.01
N GLY A 140 25.49 -10.36 10.71
CA GLY A 140 25.10 -11.63 10.10
C GLY A 140 23.58 -11.90 10.10
N PHE A 141 22.78 -10.96 10.62
CA PHE A 141 21.33 -11.16 10.77
C PHE A 141 20.63 -11.15 9.41
N ARG A 142 19.89 -12.23 9.14
CA ARG A 142 19.04 -12.35 7.95
C ARG A 142 17.68 -11.72 8.22
N ALA A 143 17.59 -10.41 8.06
CA ALA A 143 16.35 -9.66 8.22
C ALA A 143 15.34 -10.00 7.11
N ARG A 144 14.04 -9.81 7.42
CA ARG A 144 12.98 -9.77 6.40
C ARG A 144 13.21 -8.56 5.49
N ALA A 145 12.71 -8.61 4.26
CA ALA A 145 12.81 -7.47 3.34
C ALA A 145 12.11 -6.23 3.93
N ALA A 146 12.80 -5.10 3.88
CA ALA A 146 12.27 -3.80 4.29
C ALA A 146 11.36 -3.22 3.21
N GLN A 147 10.52 -2.27 3.59
CA GLN A 147 9.78 -1.42 2.67
C GLN A 147 10.37 -0.01 2.68
N VAL A 148 10.59 0.54 1.50
CA VAL A 148 11.09 1.90 1.31
C VAL A 148 10.04 2.68 0.54
N TYR A 149 9.43 3.68 1.18
CA TYR A 149 8.58 4.65 0.51
C TYR A 149 9.44 5.78 -0.06
N LEU A 150 9.23 6.10 -1.34
CA LEU A 150 9.89 7.18 -2.04
C LEU A 150 8.84 8.25 -2.40
N PRO A 151 8.92 9.46 -1.85
CA PRO A 151 7.93 10.50 -2.12
C PRO A 151 8.00 11.02 -3.55
N PRO A 152 6.96 11.74 -4.03
CA PRO A 152 6.97 12.37 -5.34
C PRO A 152 8.24 13.18 -5.65
N ALA A 153 8.74 13.94 -4.67
CA ALA A 153 9.97 14.74 -4.79
C ALA A 153 11.24 13.91 -5.08
N TRP A 154 11.26 12.61 -4.78
CA TRP A 154 12.38 11.72 -5.14
C TRP A 154 12.62 11.66 -6.66
N PHE A 155 11.56 11.89 -7.44
CA PHE A 155 11.59 11.81 -8.90
C PHE A 155 11.88 13.16 -9.57
N ALA A 156 12.01 14.25 -8.80
CA ALA A 156 12.37 15.58 -9.30
C ALA A 156 13.81 15.65 -9.81
N HIS A 157 14.07 16.54 -10.77
CA HIS A 157 15.41 16.82 -11.31
C HIS A 157 15.65 18.33 -11.34
N PRO A 158 16.71 18.85 -10.66
CA PRO A 158 17.60 18.13 -9.77
C PRO A 158 16.87 17.55 -8.54
N ARG A 159 17.29 16.36 -8.07
CA ARG A 159 16.64 15.71 -6.92
C ARG A 159 16.98 16.46 -5.63
N PRO A 160 15.99 16.88 -4.83
CA PRO A 160 16.24 17.49 -3.52
C PRO A 160 16.82 16.47 -2.53
N ARG A 161 17.56 16.97 -1.54
CA ARG A 161 17.93 16.14 -0.37
C ARG A 161 16.69 15.91 0.48
N LEU A 162 16.38 14.64 0.72
CA LEU A 162 15.21 14.23 1.49
C LEU A 162 15.66 13.63 2.83
N PRO A 163 14.95 13.91 3.93
CA PRO A 163 15.18 13.24 5.20
C PRO A 163 14.82 11.76 5.11
N VAL A 164 15.34 10.96 6.03
CA VAL A 164 15.00 9.53 6.16
C VAL A 164 14.34 9.31 7.51
N ILE A 165 13.19 8.65 7.49
CA ILE A 165 12.49 8.18 8.69
C ILE A 165 12.52 6.65 8.65
N GLU A 166 13.04 6.05 9.70
CA GLU A 166 13.03 4.60 9.89
C GLU A 166 11.86 4.21 10.79
N LEU A 167 11.02 3.30 10.31
CA LEU A 167 9.85 2.81 11.03
C LEU A 167 10.05 1.33 11.34
N LEU A 168 10.02 1.00 12.64
CA LEU A 168 10.14 -0.37 13.13
C LEU A 168 8.75 -0.90 13.49
N HIS A 169 8.47 -2.16 13.17
CA HIS A 169 7.21 -2.80 13.53
C HIS A 169 7.29 -3.47 14.91
N GLY A 170 6.14 -3.75 15.52
CA GLY A 170 6.04 -4.47 16.79
C GLY A 170 6.27 -5.98 16.67
N THR A 171 6.22 -6.69 17.80
CA THR A 171 6.19 -8.16 17.85
C THR A 171 4.89 -8.63 18.50
N PRO A 172 4.10 -9.49 17.83
CA PRO A 172 4.25 -9.95 16.44
C PRO A 172 4.04 -8.82 15.43
N GLY A 173 4.64 -8.92 14.23
CA GLY A 173 4.46 -7.94 13.16
C GLY A 173 5.38 -8.15 11.96
N ALA A 174 5.22 -7.32 10.94
CA ALA A 174 6.05 -7.26 9.75
C ALA A 174 6.22 -5.82 9.23
N PRO A 175 7.27 -5.52 8.44
CA PRO A 175 7.48 -4.18 7.88
C PRO A 175 6.27 -3.64 7.11
N GLU A 176 5.53 -4.55 6.45
CA GLU A 176 4.35 -4.21 5.66
C GLU A 176 3.19 -3.63 6.47
N ASP A 177 3.15 -3.84 7.79
CA ASP A 177 2.06 -3.37 8.66
C ASP A 177 1.96 -1.83 8.67
N TRP A 178 3.09 -1.14 8.51
CA TRP A 178 3.12 0.32 8.36
C TRP A 178 2.39 0.79 7.11
N THR A 179 2.52 0.10 5.97
CA THR A 179 1.81 0.46 4.72
C THR A 179 0.38 -0.11 4.65
N ARG A 180 0.05 -1.05 5.52
CA ARG A 180 -1.29 -1.66 5.60
C ARG A 180 -2.13 -0.96 6.65
N ALA A 181 -2.15 -1.47 7.86
CA ALA A 181 -2.94 -0.93 8.96
C ALA A 181 -2.48 0.47 9.37
N GLY A 182 -1.17 0.73 9.31
CA GLY A 182 -0.58 2.02 9.68
C GLY A 182 -0.78 3.13 8.64
N LEU A 183 -1.16 2.79 7.40
CA LEU A 183 -1.39 3.75 6.31
C LEU A 183 -0.23 4.74 6.08
N ALA A 184 1.01 4.36 6.38
CA ALA A 184 2.16 5.25 6.36
C ALA A 184 2.43 5.82 4.97
N ASP A 185 2.34 5.00 3.91
CA ASP A 185 2.49 5.43 2.52
C ASP A 185 1.39 6.42 2.11
N VAL A 186 0.13 6.13 2.47
CA VAL A 186 -1.00 7.02 2.19
C VAL A 186 -0.90 8.35 2.96
N THR A 187 -0.42 8.29 4.20
CA THR A 187 -0.23 9.47 5.05
C THR A 187 0.91 10.33 4.51
N ALA A 188 2.03 9.71 4.13
CA ALA A 188 3.15 10.37 3.49
C ALA A 188 2.77 10.99 2.13
N ASP A 189 1.96 10.31 1.31
CA ASP A 189 1.43 10.86 0.06
C ASP A 189 0.55 12.09 0.29
N ARG A 190 -0.33 12.05 1.30
CA ARG A 190 -1.20 13.18 1.66
C ARG A 190 -0.39 14.37 2.17
N TRP A 191 0.60 14.10 3.01
CA TRP A 191 1.52 15.12 3.49
C TRP A 191 2.29 15.74 2.32
N ALA A 192 2.86 14.91 1.44
CA ALA A 192 3.54 15.36 0.24
C ALA A 192 2.63 16.21 -0.65
N ALA A 193 1.39 15.82 -0.87
CA ALA A 193 0.45 16.60 -1.66
C ALA A 193 0.20 18.01 -1.08
N ALA A 194 0.20 18.16 0.25
CA ALA A 194 0.07 19.44 0.93
C ALA A 194 1.39 20.27 0.96
N HIS A 195 2.55 19.62 0.77
CA HIS A 195 3.88 20.22 0.92
C HIS A 195 4.75 20.09 -0.35
N ALA A 196 4.16 20.38 -1.51
CA ALA A 196 4.86 20.43 -2.81
C ALA A 196 5.60 19.14 -3.21
N GLY A 197 5.08 17.98 -2.80
CA GLY A 197 5.61 16.66 -3.13
C GLY A 197 6.63 16.11 -2.13
N VAL A 198 6.90 16.81 -1.03
CA VAL A 198 7.84 16.38 0.02
C VAL A 198 7.09 15.72 1.16
N ALA A 199 7.42 14.45 1.43
CA ALA A 199 6.89 13.68 2.57
C ALA A 199 7.78 13.85 3.80
#